data_AF-A0A2V4BUB3-F1
#
_entry.id   AF-A0A2V4BUB3-F1
#
_cell.length_a   1.000
_cell.length_b   1.000
_cell.length_c   1.000
_cell.angle_alpha   90.00
_cell.angle_beta   90.00
_cell.angle_gamma   90.00
#
_symmetry.space_group_name_H-M   'P 1'
#
loop_
_entity.id
_entity.type
_entity.pdbx_description
1 polymer ?
#
loop_
_entity_poly.entity_id
_entity_poly.type
_entity_poly.pdbx_seq_one_letter_code
_entity_poly.pdbx_strand_id
1 'polypeptide(L)'
;MKNFEKTISQEVADFAKDNPGKYKLITDKIRSYHYNDYTNDYYSFAPFKNQLLDIYINHALQDYRISRSKNLRNEIIEIADYKLDRRYDVIIALDDEEAFQKVLGYATDFLKGDSFLFDQKLYVNSQSLFALVKAYYNPKYKNTVLSFFNTAFEYAKVYAKEKIEFGRKADTDPDAETLLELVQAISSFKDEDREQFASLIFEIYTFSSQKKRGYAMYQASGFMAIQLTYFQASFNIKVIIDAIEITGKYYADNIFVKQTLYAKWFLEKNTKEAFLYFQSNTNPMFAVFVLTDLGFKDALPLFIEKQKEEENPVMWEIYEEAIQRLKNDFLPKNQTERMSWLNGNLTPTQRALGAENDNVFVQRAQQKTFIDDNVYETDND
;
A
#
# COMPACT_ATOMS: atom_id res chain seq x y z
N MET A 1 -11.25 -7.23 29.38
CA MET A 1 -9.81 -7.53 29.45
C MET A 1 -9.61 -8.95 29.92
N LYS A 2 -8.77 -9.71 29.23
CA LYS A 2 -8.32 -11.04 29.66
C LYS A 2 -7.44 -10.91 30.91
N ASN A 3 -7.28 -11.99 31.68
CA ASN A 3 -6.50 -11.96 32.93
C ASN A 3 -5.04 -11.54 32.69
N PHE A 4 -4.40 -12.03 31.62
CA PHE A 4 -3.03 -11.65 31.31
C PHE A 4 -2.89 -10.14 31.02
N GLU A 5 -3.87 -9.55 30.31
CA GLU A 5 -3.87 -8.12 29.98
C GLU A 5 -3.87 -7.29 31.27
N LYS A 6 -4.73 -7.67 32.23
CA LYS A 6 -4.81 -7.00 33.53
C LYS A 6 -3.50 -7.10 34.32
N THR A 7 -2.91 -8.29 34.39
CA THR A 7 -1.66 -8.52 35.12
C THR A 7 -0.52 -7.69 34.51
N ILE A 8 -0.30 -7.80 33.20
CA ILE A 8 0.79 -7.10 32.53
C ILE A 8 0.59 -5.58 32.58
N SER A 9 -0.64 -5.08 32.34
CA SER A 9 -0.92 -3.64 32.46
C SER A 9 -0.63 -3.10 33.85
N GLN A 10 -0.96 -3.84 34.91
CA GLN A 10 -0.68 -3.43 36.29
C GLN A 10 0.83 -3.41 36.57
N GLU A 11 1.55 -4.49 36.22
CA GLU A 11 3.00 -4.57 36.40
C GLU A 11 3.74 -3.44 35.68
N VAL A 12 3.34 -3.15 34.44
CA VAL A 12 3.94 -2.08 33.63
C VAL A 12 3.59 -0.71 34.20
N ALA A 13 2.36 -0.49 34.66
CA ALA A 13 1.96 0.75 35.29
C ALA A 13 2.75 1.01 36.58
N ASP A 14 2.95 0.00 37.43
CA ASP A 14 3.72 0.14 38.66
C ASP A 14 5.22 0.35 38.37
N PHE A 15 5.78 -0.41 37.41
CA PHE A 15 7.16 -0.21 36.96
C PHE A 15 7.41 1.19 36.39
N ALA A 16 6.44 1.74 35.65
CA ALA A 16 6.51 3.09 35.10
C ALA A 16 6.41 4.18 36.17
N LYS A 17 5.63 3.98 37.25
CA LYS A 17 5.60 4.92 38.38
C LYS A 17 6.96 5.05 39.06
N ASP A 18 7.70 3.94 39.17
CA ASP A 18 9.04 3.92 39.77
C ASP A 18 10.12 4.45 38.79
N ASN A 19 9.80 4.58 37.51
CA ASN A 19 10.73 4.99 36.45
C ASN A 19 10.15 6.10 35.56
N PRO A 20 9.71 7.24 36.14
CA PRO A 20 9.06 8.30 35.38
C PRO A 20 10.00 8.85 34.30
N GLY A 21 9.48 9.00 33.07
CA GLY A 21 10.22 9.53 31.93
C GLY A 21 11.29 8.60 31.34
N LYS A 22 11.51 7.39 31.88
CA LYS A 22 12.46 6.40 31.35
C LYS A 22 11.79 5.48 30.33
N TYR A 23 11.33 6.05 29.22
CA TYR A 23 10.47 5.38 28.25
C TYR A 23 11.09 4.13 27.61
N LYS A 24 12.40 4.12 27.35
CA LYS A 24 13.11 2.97 26.81
C LYS A 24 13.12 1.83 27.81
N LEU A 25 13.41 2.11 29.07
CA LEU A 25 13.42 1.11 30.13
C LEU A 25 12.02 0.46 30.29
N ILE A 26 10.96 1.27 30.22
CA ILE A 26 9.58 0.78 30.26
C ILE A 26 9.25 -0.05 29.01
N THR A 27 9.67 0.41 27.84
CA THR A 27 9.48 -0.29 26.56
C THR A 27 10.18 -1.64 26.56
N ASP A 28 11.42 -1.71 27.05
CA ASP A 28 12.19 -2.95 27.16
C ASP A 28 11.55 -3.93 28.15
N LYS A 29 10.99 -3.42 29.26
CA LYS A 29 10.17 -4.22 30.17
C LYS A 29 8.95 -4.81 29.45
N ILE A 30 8.21 -4.02 28.67
CA ILE A 30 7.07 -4.53 27.89
C ILE A 30 7.51 -5.59 26.87
N ARG A 31 8.63 -5.37 26.17
CA ARG A 31 9.15 -6.32 25.17
C ARG A 31 9.61 -7.64 25.77
N SER A 32 10.05 -7.63 27.03
CA SER A 32 10.49 -8.82 27.78
C SER A 32 9.37 -9.82 28.07
N TYR A 33 8.11 -9.43 27.95
CA TYR A 33 6.99 -10.36 28.16
C TYR A 33 6.86 -11.34 26.98
N HIS A 34 6.92 -12.63 27.32
CA HIS A 34 6.67 -13.75 26.43
C HIS A 34 5.27 -14.30 26.65
N TYR A 35 4.57 -14.64 25.56
CA TYR A 35 3.16 -15.06 25.66
C TYR A 35 3.01 -16.31 26.53
N ASN A 36 3.92 -17.30 26.37
CA ASN A 36 3.95 -18.57 27.10
C ASN A 36 3.92 -18.42 28.64
N ASP A 37 4.39 -17.29 29.17
CA ASP A 37 4.42 -17.07 30.62
C ASP A 37 3.03 -16.66 31.17
N TYR A 38 2.11 -16.25 30.30
CA TYR A 38 0.83 -15.65 30.67
C TYR A 38 -0.40 -16.25 29.98
N THR A 39 -0.25 -16.76 28.76
CA THR A 39 -1.34 -17.31 27.95
C THR A 39 -0.83 -18.22 26.83
N ASN A 40 -1.69 -19.13 26.37
CA ASN A 40 -1.44 -19.92 25.15
C ASN A 40 -1.99 -19.23 23.89
N ASP A 41 -2.64 -18.08 24.03
CA ASP A 41 -3.29 -17.33 22.96
C ASP A 41 -2.36 -16.23 22.43
N TYR A 42 -1.44 -16.62 21.55
CA TYR A 42 -0.50 -15.70 20.90
C TYR A 42 -1.21 -14.56 20.16
N TYR A 43 -2.30 -14.88 19.46
CA TYR A 43 -3.03 -13.93 18.60
C TYR A 43 -3.74 -12.84 19.39
N SER A 44 -4.09 -13.07 20.65
CA SER A 44 -4.56 -12.00 21.55
C SER A 44 -3.43 -11.30 22.28
N PHE A 45 -2.36 -12.03 22.61
CA PHE A 45 -1.22 -11.49 23.33
C PHE A 45 -0.42 -10.46 22.50
N ALA A 46 -0.10 -10.78 21.25
CA ALA A 46 0.75 -9.94 20.41
C ALA A 46 0.11 -8.56 20.13
N PRO A 47 -1.17 -8.44 19.74
CA PRO A 47 -1.85 -7.15 19.60
C PRO A 47 -1.90 -6.36 20.91
N PHE A 48 -2.23 -7.00 22.03
CA PHE A 48 -2.23 -6.33 23.34
C PHE A 48 -0.85 -5.76 23.70
N LYS A 49 0.22 -6.55 23.55
CA LYS A 49 1.58 -6.09 23.81
C LYS A 49 1.95 -4.92 22.91
N ASN A 50 1.55 -4.97 21.63
CA ASN A 50 1.78 -3.90 20.68
C ASN A 50 1.06 -2.61 21.08
N GLN A 51 -0.21 -2.69 21.49
CA GLN A 51 -0.98 -1.56 22.00
C GLN A 51 -0.32 -0.94 23.25
N LEU A 52 0.18 -1.78 24.16
CA LEU A 52 0.84 -1.30 25.37
C LEU A 52 2.14 -0.53 25.05
N LEU A 53 2.94 -1.03 24.11
CA LEU A 53 4.11 -0.30 23.60
C LEU A 53 3.73 1.06 23.01
N ASP A 54 2.65 1.10 22.23
CA ASP A 54 2.20 2.30 21.54
C ASP A 54 1.75 3.40 22.53
N ILE A 55 1.16 3.02 23.68
CA ILE A 55 0.81 3.96 24.76
C ILE A 55 2.06 4.70 25.25
N TYR A 56 3.14 3.97 25.57
CA TYR A 56 4.35 4.59 26.12
C TYR A 56 5.18 5.35 25.09
N ILE A 57 5.16 4.93 23.83
CA ILE A 57 5.73 5.73 22.73
C ILE A 57 4.98 7.06 22.60
N ASN A 58 3.65 7.05 22.66
CA ASN A 58 2.85 8.27 22.59
C ASN A 58 3.10 9.20 23.77
N HIS A 59 3.27 8.67 24.99
CA HIS A 59 3.69 9.47 26.15
C HIS A 59 5.07 10.09 25.93
N ALA A 60 6.05 9.31 25.43
CA ALA A 60 7.38 9.83 25.12
C ALA A 60 7.34 10.98 24.10
N LEU A 61 6.52 10.83 23.04
CA LEU A 61 6.30 11.88 22.04
C LEU A 61 5.66 13.13 22.66
N GLN A 62 4.69 12.99 23.57
CA GLN A 62 4.07 14.10 24.28
C GLN A 62 5.08 14.86 25.15
N ASP A 63 5.88 14.13 25.94
CA ASP A 63 6.93 14.71 26.76
C ASP A 63 8.02 15.38 25.92
N TYR A 64 8.35 14.80 24.76
CA TYR A 64 9.28 15.41 23.83
C TYR A 64 8.75 16.72 23.25
N ARG A 65 7.46 16.81 22.91
CA ARG A 65 6.86 18.05 22.40
C ARG A 65 7.00 19.22 23.38
N ILE A 66 6.97 18.93 24.68
CA ILE A 66 7.13 19.91 25.77
C ILE A 66 8.60 20.21 26.02
N SER A 67 9.42 19.16 26.22
CA SER A 67 10.82 19.32 26.66
C SER A 67 11.79 19.68 25.53
N ARG A 68 11.50 19.25 24.30
CA ARG A 68 12.40 19.27 23.14
C ARG A 68 13.79 18.69 23.45
N SER A 69 13.85 17.75 24.39
CA SER A 69 15.11 17.16 24.88
C SER A 69 15.76 16.29 23.80
N LYS A 70 17.05 16.57 23.51
CA LYS A 70 17.86 15.77 22.59
C LYS A 70 18.00 14.31 23.07
N ASN A 71 18.12 14.10 24.37
CA ASN A 71 18.24 12.75 24.94
C ASN A 71 16.95 11.97 24.72
N LEU A 72 15.80 12.58 25.00
CA LEU A 72 14.49 11.94 24.81
C LEU A 72 14.20 11.68 23.32
N ARG A 73 14.61 12.59 22.42
CA ARG A 73 14.53 12.35 20.98
C ARG A 73 15.29 11.09 20.57
N ASN A 74 16.54 10.96 21.00
CA ASN A 74 17.37 9.80 20.67
C ASN A 74 16.79 8.52 21.27
N GLU A 75 16.26 8.59 22.49
CA GLU A 75 15.57 7.48 23.14
C GLU A 75 14.33 7.03 22.35
N ILE A 76 13.50 7.97 21.87
CA ILE A 76 12.33 7.68 21.03
C ILE A 76 12.76 7.03 19.70
N ILE A 77 13.84 7.53 19.09
CA ILE A 77 14.39 6.95 17.85
C ILE A 77 14.84 5.51 18.07
N GLU A 78 15.51 5.21 19.18
CA GLU A 78 15.92 3.85 19.53
C GLU A 78 14.73 2.92 19.80
N ILE A 79 13.68 3.43 20.46
CA ILE A 79 12.44 2.67 20.68
C ILE A 79 11.74 2.38 19.34
N ALA A 80 11.72 3.35 18.41
CA ALA A 80 11.12 3.20 17.10
C ALA A 80 11.77 2.08 16.28
N ASP A 81 13.07 1.81 16.50
CA ASP A 81 13.77 0.71 15.82
C ASP A 81 13.20 -0.67 16.18
N TYR A 82 12.49 -0.82 17.31
CA TYR A 82 11.77 -2.04 17.70
C TYR A 82 10.43 -2.25 16.98
N LYS A 83 9.94 -1.24 16.26
CA LYS A 83 8.62 -1.24 15.61
C LYS A 83 8.79 -1.04 14.11
N LEU A 84 9.24 -2.06 13.38
CA LEU A 84 9.53 -1.96 11.94
C LEU A 84 8.42 -1.25 11.14
N ASP A 85 7.15 -1.57 11.40
CA ASP A 85 6.02 -1.02 10.65
C ASP A 85 5.65 0.43 11.02
N ARG A 86 5.99 0.87 12.24
CA ARG A 86 5.68 2.21 12.75
C ARG A 86 6.89 3.11 12.93
N ARG A 87 8.09 2.60 12.64
CA ARG A 87 9.38 3.24 12.90
C ARG A 87 9.40 4.65 12.36
N TYR A 88 9.08 4.80 11.08
CA TYR A 88 9.22 6.07 10.37
C TYR A 88 8.17 7.09 10.81
N ASP A 89 6.94 6.66 11.08
CA ASP A 89 5.87 7.50 11.62
C ASP A 89 6.23 8.08 12.99
N VAL A 90 6.80 7.25 13.87
CA VAL A 90 7.25 7.68 15.19
C VAL A 90 8.40 8.68 15.07
N ILE A 91 9.35 8.44 14.17
CA ILE A 91 10.49 9.33 13.97
C ILE A 91 10.03 10.67 13.36
N ILE A 92 9.16 10.69 12.35
CA ILE A 92 8.63 11.94 11.77
C ILE A 92 7.78 12.72 12.77
N ALA A 93 7.07 12.04 13.69
CA ALA A 93 6.26 12.69 14.72
C ALA A 93 7.09 13.52 15.73
N LEU A 94 8.41 13.36 15.75
CA LEU A 94 9.32 14.23 16.52
C LEU A 94 9.37 15.65 15.96
N ASP A 95 9.09 15.86 14.67
CA ASP A 95 9.18 17.19 14.06
C ASP A 95 10.56 17.86 14.32
N ASP A 96 11.62 17.08 14.15
CA ASP A 96 13.01 17.47 14.38
C ASP A 96 13.86 17.25 13.12
N GLU A 97 14.85 18.12 12.87
CA GLU A 97 15.65 18.04 11.65
C GLU A 97 16.45 16.74 11.57
N GLU A 98 17.10 16.32 12.66
CA GLU A 98 17.90 15.09 12.65
C GLU A 98 17.00 13.86 12.46
N ALA A 99 15.81 13.88 13.05
CA ALA A 99 14.81 12.83 12.87
C ALA A 99 14.32 12.75 11.41
N PHE A 100 14.00 13.90 10.81
CA PHE A 100 13.61 13.99 9.41
C PHE A 100 14.72 13.47 8.47
N GLN A 101 15.96 13.91 8.67
CA GLN A 101 17.09 13.45 7.86
C GLN A 101 17.32 11.93 7.98
N LYS A 102 17.08 11.34 9.17
CA LYS A 102 17.13 9.88 9.35
C LYS A 102 16.09 9.17 8.48
N VAL A 103 14.85 9.67 8.45
CA VAL A 103 13.78 9.09 7.61
C VAL A 103 14.03 9.31 6.13
N LEU A 104 14.56 10.47 5.74
CA LEU A 104 14.99 10.74 4.37
C LEU A 104 16.10 9.77 3.93
N GLY A 105 17.05 9.48 4.80
CA GLY A 105 18.09 8.45 4.57
C GLY A 105 17.48 7.08 4.33
N TYR A 106 16.52 6.65 5.17
CA TYR A 106 15.81 5.39 4.97
C TYR A 106 15.03 5.35 3.65
N ALA A 107 14.30 6.40 3.31
CA ALA A 107 13.58 6.48 2.04
C ALA A 107 14.52 6.41 0.84
N THR A 108 15.69 7.04 0.95
CA THR A 108 16.75 6.97 -0.07
C THR A 108 17.32 5.56 -0.19
N ASP A 109 17.56 4.89 0.94
CA ASP A 109 18.02 3.49 0.96
C ASP A 109 16.97 2.53 0.38
N PHE A 110 15.68 2.79 0.61
CA PHE A 110 14.60 1.99 0.02
C PHE A 110 14.63 2.03 -1.51
N LEU A 111 14.84 3.21 -2.10
CA LEU A 111 14.91 3.37 -3.58
C LEU A 111 16.05 2.60 -4.25
N LYS A 112 16.99 2.06 -3.48
CA LYS A 112 18.08 1.22 -3.97
C LYS A 112 17.66 -0.23 -4.24
N GLY A 113 16.49 -0.62 -3.77
CA GLY A 113 15.89 -1.91 -4.04
C GLY A 113 16.31 -3.04 -3.10
N ASP A 114 15.53 -4.13 -3.14
CA ASP A 114 15.62 -5.23 -2.17
C ASP A 114 16.98 -5.92 -2.17
N SER A 115 17.59 -6.11 -3.35
CA SER A 115 18.92 -6.71 -3.48
C SER A 115 19.97 -5.95 -2.66
N PHE A 116 19.93 -4.61 -2.72
CA PHE A 116 20.83 -3.77 -1.94
C PHE A 116 20.55 -3.87 -0.45
N LEU A 117 19.28 -3.73 -0.06
CA LEU A 117 18.89 -3.76 1.36
C LEU A 117 19.29 -5.09 2.00
N PHE A 118 19.06 -6.20 1.29
CA PHE A 118 19.47 -7.54 1.73
C PHE A 118 20.98 -7.66 1.89
N ASP A 119 21.75 -7.28 0.87
CA ASP A 119 23.21 -7.44 0.86
C ASP A 119 23.89 -6.54 1.91
N GLN A 120 23.34 -5.34 2.17
CA GLN A 120 23.80 -4.43 3.21
C GLN A 120 23.24 -4.72 4.61
N LYS A 121 22.36 -5.73 4.73
CA LYS A 121 21.66 -6.08 5.99
C LYS A 121 20.92 -4.88 6.59
N LEU A 122 20.35 -4.04 5.71
CA LEU A 122 19.57 -2.89 6.08
C LEU A 122 18.10 -3.31 6.23
N TYR A 123 17.55 -3.09 7.42
CA TYR A 123 16.13 -3.34 7.68
C TYR A 123 15.33 -2.09 7.37
N VAL A 124 15.04 -1.88 6.09
CA VAL A 124 14.30 -0.73 5.55
C VAL A 124 13.12 -1.24 4.72
N ASN A 125 11.98 -0.55 4.79
CA ASN A 125 10.81 -0.86 3.95
C ASN A 125 10.15 0.43 3.42
N SER A 126 9.12 0.25 2.59
CA SER A 126 8.42 1.32 1.89
C SER A 126 7.70 2.32 2.80
N GLN A 127 7.41 1.97 4.06
CA GLN A 127 6.78 2.89 5.02
C GLN A 127 7.61 4.16 5.26
N SER A 128 8.91 4.12 4.96
CA SER A 128 9.77 5.30 4.91
C SER A 128 9.30 6.35 3.88
N LEU A 129 8.82 5.93 2.71
CA LEU A 129 8.26 6.81 1.68
C LEU A 129 6.96 7.45 2.17
N PHE A 130 6.04 6.67 2.74
CA PHE A 130 4.77 7.18 3.28
C PHE A 130 4.99 8.15 4.45
N ALA A 131 6.02 7.92 5.27
CA ALA A 131 6.42 8.86 6.31
C ALA A 131 6.92 10.20 5.72
N LEU A 132 7.62 10.20 4.59
CA LEU A 132 7.97 11.43 3.88
C LEU A 132 6.73 12.16 3.35
N VAL A 133 5.73 11.44 2.85
CA VAL A 133 4.43 12.04 2.46
C VAL A 133 3.76 12.72 3.67
N LYS A 134 3.81 12.10 4.86
CA LYS A 134 3.31 12.74 6.09
C LYS A 134 4.13 14.00 6.44
N ALA A 135 5.46 13.93 6.30
CA ALA A 135 6.36 15.05 6.56
C ALA A 135 6.16 16.24 5.59
N TYR A 136 5.69 15.99 4.37
CA TYR A 136 5.41 17.03 3.37
C TYR A 136 4.51 18.16 3.89
N TYR A 137 3.51 17.83 4.70
CA TYR A 137 2.54 18.82 5.21
C TYR A 137 3.12 19.69 6.33
N ASN A 138 4.36 19.43 6.74
CA ASN A 138 5.12 20.36 7.56
C ASN A 138 5.87 21.35 6.64
N PRO A 139 5.61 22.67 6.74
CA PRO A 139 6.26 23.67 5.90
C PRO A 139 7.79 23.62 5.95
N LYS A 140 8.37 23.16 7.06
CA LYS A 140 9.82 23.02 7.25
C LYS A 140 10.43 22.00 6.27
N TYR A 141 9.72 20.92 5.98
CA TYR A 141 10.22 19.78 5.20
C TYR A 141 9.68 19.72 3.78
N LYS A 142 8.61 20.48 3.49
CA LYS A 142 7.90 20.47 2.21
C LYS A 142 8.82 20.48 0.98
N ASN A 143 9.76 21.43 0.91
CA ASN A 143 10.65 21.56 -0.26
C ASN A 143 11.62 20.39 -0.40
N THR A 144 12.14 19.86 0.70
CA THR A 144 13.04 18.70 0.66
C THR A 144 12.29 17.45 0.22
N VAL A 145 11.07 17.25 0.72
CA VAL A 145 10.22 16.13 0.31
C VAL A 145 9.84 16.24 -1.18
N LEU A 146 9.49 17.44 -1.66
CA LEU A 146 9.25 17.69 -3.08
C LEU A 146 10.47 17.33 -3.94
N SER A 147 11.64 17.81 -3.53
CA SER A 147 12.89 17.52 -4.25
C SER A 147 13.20 16.02 -4.28
N PHE A 148 12.93 15.31 -3.18
CA PHE A 148 13.11 13.87 -3.10
C PHE A 148 12.20 13.15 -4.11
N PHE A 149 10.88 13.36 -4.05
CA PHE A 149 9.95 12.63 -4.94
C PHE A 149 10.18 12.97 -6.42
N ASN A 150 10.50 14.22 -6.75
CA ASN A 150 10.81 14.63 -8.14
C ASN A 150 12.07 13.96 -8.71
N THR A 151 12.98 13.47 -7.86
CA THR A 151 14.24 12.85 -8.29
C THR A 151 14.31 11.35 -7.99
N ALA A 152 13.34 10.80 -7.25
CA ALA A 152 13.31 9.43 -6.77
C ALA A 152 13.40 8.39 -7.90
N PHE A 153 12.69 8.59 -9.01
CA PHE A 153 12.70 7.63 -10.11
C PHE A 153 14.05 7.59 -10.85
N GLU A 154 14.65 8.75 -11.09
CA GLU A 154 16.01 8.81 -11.66
C GLU A 154 17.03 8.17 -10.71
N TYR A 155 16.90 8.45 -9.41
CA TYR A 155 17.76 7.85 -8.40
C TYR A 155 17.68 6.31 -8.42
N ALA A 156 16.47 5.73 -8.44
CA ALA A 156 16.28 4.29 -8.54
C ALA A 156 16.90 3.72 -9.83
N LYS A 157 16.71 4.38 -10.97
CA LYS A 157 17.30 3.96 -12.27
C LYS A 157 18.83 4.00 -12.29
N VAL A 158 19.43 4.99 -11.64
CA VAL A 158 20.89 5.09 -11.52
C VAL A 158 21.40 3.98 -10.61
N TYR A 159 20.79 3.82 -9.44
CA TYR A 159 21.25 2.89 -8.43
C TYR A 159 21.17 1.43 -8.90
N ALA A 160 20.10 1.03 -9.58
CA ALA A 160 19.95 -0.32 -10.09
C ALA A 160 21.19 -0.79 -10.88
N LYS A 161 21.83 0.14 -11.63
CA LYS A 161 23.01 -0.09 -12.47
C LYS A 161 24.34 -0.08 -11.73
N GLU A 162 24.36 0.29 -10.46
CA GLU A 162 25.56 0.30 -9.63
C GLU A 162 25.92 -1.12 -9.16
N LYS A 163 27.22 -1.44 -9.15
CA LYS A 163 27.66 -2.75 -8.64
C LYS A 163 27.56 -2.77 -7.13
N ILE A 164 26.93 -3.79 -6.58
CA ILE A 164 26.89 -4.04 -5.15
C ILE A 164 28.25 -4.63 -4.71
N GLU A 165 28.76 -4.17 -3.57
CA GLU A 165 30.11 -4.42 -3.04
C GLU A 165 30.51 -5.91 -2.89
N PHE A 166 29.54 -6.83 -3.02
CA PHE A 166 29.73 -8.29 -2.93
C PHE A 166 29.84 -8.98 -4.31
N GLY A 167 30.20 -8.24 -5.35
CA GLY A 167 30.55 -8.82 -6.66
C GLY A 167 29.36 -9.37 -7.46
N ARG A 168 28.12 -9.09 -7.04
CA ARG A 168 26.93 -9.35 -7.86
C ARG A 168 26.90 -8.40 -9.05
N LYS A 169 26.33 -8.87 -10.16
CA LYS A 169 26.02 -7.98 -11.29
C LYS A 169 24.96 -7.00 -10.82
N ALA A 170 25.17 -5.73 -11.13
CA ALA A 170 24.14 -4.71 -11.00
C ALA A 170 22.89 -5.15 -11.76
N ASP A 171 21.72 -4.82 -11.22
CA ASP A 171 20.48 -5.00 -11.94
C ASP A 171 20.42 -4.02 -13.12
N THR A 172 19.75 -4.40 -14.20
CA THR A 172 19.65 -3.49 -15.36
C THR A 172 18.58 -2.42 -15.16
N ASP A 173 17.60 -2.72 -14.32
CA ASP A 173 16.41 -1.92 -14.06
C ASP A 173 16.08 -1.96 -12.55
N PRO A 174 15.42 -0.93 -12.00
CA PRO A 174 14.85 -1.00 -10.66
C PRO A 174 13.89 -2.18 -10.51
N ASP A 175 13.80 -2.75 -9.31
CA ASP A 175 12.85 -3.82 -9.03
C ASP A 175 11.39 -3.31 -9.02
N ALA A 176 10.45 -4.26 -9.17
CA ALA A 176 9.04 -3.96 -9.34
C ALA A 176 8.39 -3.40 -8.06
N GLU A 177 8.82 -3.86 -6.89
CA GLU A 177 8.25 -3.47 -5.59
C GLU A 177 8.64 -2.03 -5.28
N THR A 178 9.91 -1.67 -5.44
CA THR A 178 10.43 -0.30 -5.27
C THR A 178 9.64 0.71 -6.11
N LEU A 179 9.42 0.41 -7.39
CA LEU A 179 8.67 1.33 -8.26
C LEU A 179 7.19 1.40 -7.89
N LEU A 180 6.57 0.27 -7.54
CA LEU A 180 5.16 0.25 -7.14
C LEU A 180 4.94 1.06 -5.86
N GLU A 181 5.76 0.84 -4.85
CA GLU A 181 5.71 1.53 -3.57
C GLU A 181 5.99 3.03 -3.71
N LEU A 182 6.91 3.42 -4.61
CA LEU A 182 7.11 4.82 -4.97
C LEU A 182 5.85 5.44 -5.58
N VAL A 183 5.19 4.75 -6.51
CA VAL A 183 3.94 5.20 -7.12
C VAL A 183 2.84 5.30 -6.07
N GLN A 184 2.69 4.29 -5.20
CA GLN A 184 1.68 4.28 -4.14
C GLN A 184 1.91 5.40 -3.11
N ALA A 185 3.16 5.67 -2.73
CA ALA A 185 3.49 6.77 -1.84
C ALA A 185 3.12 8.12 -2.48
N ILE A 186 3.50 8.37 -3.73
CA ILE A 186 3.11 9.60 -4.46
C ILE A 186 1.58 9.71 -4.61
N SER A 187 0.90 8.60 -4.85
CA SER A 187 -0.58 8.56 -4.93
C SER A 187 -1.27 8.83 -3.59
N SER A 188 -0.56 8.70 -2.46
CA SER A 188 -1.10 8.94 -1.11
C SER A 188 -1.10 10.41 -0.68
N PHE A 189 -0.52 11.31 -1.49
CA PHE A 189 -0.68 12.75 -1.29
C PHE A 189 -2.16 13.16 -1.46
N LYS A 190 -2.55 14.27 -0.84
CA LYS A 190 -3.87 14.89 -1.01
C LYS A 190 -4.05 15.28 -2.48
N ASP A 191 -5.29 15.26 -2.93
CA ASP A 191 -5.69 15.49 -4.34
C ASP A 191 -5.00 16.68 -5.00
N GLU A 192 -4.95 17.83 -4.33
CA GLU A 192 -4.33 19.06 -4.87
C GLU A 192 -2.80 18.95 -4.98
N ASP A 193 -2.16 18.26 -4.02
CA ASP A 193 -0.70 18.14 -3.97
C ASP A 193 -0.20 16.97 -4.82
N ARG A 194 -0.97 15.89 -5.00
CA ARG A 194 -0.54 14.75 -5.83
C ARG A 194 -0.40 15.14 -7.30
N GLU A 195 -1.27 16.03 -7.79
CA GLU A 195 -1.38 16.36 -9.22
C GLU A 195 -0.05 16.81 -9.84
N GLN A 196 0.81 17.47 -9.07
CA GLN A 196 2.14 17.90 -9.53
C GLN A 196 3.05 16.75 -9.95
N PHE A 197 2.78 15.53 -9.50
CA PHE A 197 3.55 14.33 -9.82
C PHE A 197 2.94 13.49 -10.96
N ALA A 198 1.87 13.95 -11.61
CA ALA A 198 1.18 13.20 -12.66
C ALA A 198 2.14 12.73 -13.77
N SER A 199 3.01 13.62 -14.25
CA SER A 199 3.99 13.29 -15.28
C SER A 199 5.00 12.24 -14.81
N LEU A 200 5.44 12.31 -13.55
CA LEU A 200 6.39 11.36 -12.98
C LEU A 200 5.76 9.96 -12.85
N ILE A 201 4.53 9.87 -12.33
CA ILE A 201 3.82 8.59 -12.24
C ILE A 201 3.62 7.97 -13.62
N PHE A 202 3.26 8.79 -14.62
CA PHE A 202 3.10 8.30 -15.98
C PHE A 202 4.43 7.87 -16.61
N GLU A 203 5.54 8.53 -16.29
CA GLU A 203 6.88 8.09 -16.70
C GLU A 203 7.23 6.73 -16.09
N ILE A 204 7.00 6.55 -14.79
CA ILE A 204 7.24 5.27 -14.09
C ILE A 204 6.38 4.17 -14.72
N TYR A 205 5.08 4.40 -14.93
CA TYR A 205 4.21 3.45 -15.60
C TYR A 205 4.69 3.11 -17.03
N THR A 206 5.08 4.12 -17.80
CA THR A 206 5.59 3.94 -19.17
C THR A 206 6.86 3.09 -19.17
N PHE A 207 7.73 3.25 -18.17
CA PHE A 207 8.92 2.43 -18.00
C PHE A 207 8.57 0.99 -17.61
N SER A 208 7.63 0.80 -16.68
CA SER A 208 7.25 -0.51 -16.12
C SER A 208 6.44 -1.38 -17.09
N SER A 209 5.81 -0.79 -18.10
CA SER A 209 4.94 -1.50 -19.06
C SER A 209 5.61 -1.88 -20.39
N GLN A 210 6.91 -1.61 -20.56
CA GLN A 210 7.61 -1.88 -21.83
C GLN A 210 7.80 -3.39 -22.12
N LYS A 211 7.96 -3.74 -23.40
CA LYS A 211 8.05 -5.12 -23.91
C LYS A 211 9.14 -6.01 -23.29
N LYS A 212 10.17 -5.44 -22.66
CA LYS A 212 11.33 -6.18 -22.12
C LYS A 212 11.31 -6.28 -20.60
N ARG A 213 10.13 -6.23 -19.97
CA ARG A 213 9.99 -6.36 -18.51
C ARG A 213 9.69 -7.78 -18.08
N GLY A 214 10.08 -8.10 -16.84
CA GLY A 214 9.76 -9.36 -16.19
C GLY A 214 8.32 -9.40 -15.68
N TYR A 215 7.85 -10.60 -15.34
CA TYR A 215 6.47 -10.81 -14.87
C TYR A 215 6.10 -9.95 -13.66
N ALA A 216 6.96 -9.88 -12.65
CA ALA A 216 6.73 -9.06 -11.45
C ALA A 216 6.55 -7.56 -11.79
N MET A 217 7.32 -7.06 -12.77
CA MET A 217 7.18 -5.67 -13.23
C MET A 217 5.87 -5.46 -14.00
N TYR A 218 5.41 -6.44 -14.79
CA TYR A 218 4.08 -6.36 -15.41
C TYR A 218 2.96 -6.37 -14.36
N GLN A 219 3.06 -7.20 -13.32
CA GLN A 219 2.11 -7.18 -12.20
C GLN A 219 2.07 -5.80 -11.53
N ALA A 220 3.24 -5.25 -11.17
CA ALA A 220 3.35 -3.91 -10.60
C ALA A 220 2.75 -2.83 -11.55
N SER A 221 3.00 -2.93 -12.85
CA SER A 221 2.48 -1.98 -13.84
C SER A 221 0.95 -1.95 -13.92
N GLY A 222 0.26 -3.07 -13.67
CA GLY A 222 -1.20 -3.10 -13.59
C GLY A 222 -1.74 -2.26 -12.44
N PHE A 223 -1.15 -2.40 -11.24
CA PHE A 223 -1.49 -1.55 -10.09
C PHE A 223 -1.18 -0.08 -10.37
N MET A 224 0.00 0.22 -10.95
CA MET A 224 0.35 1.58 -11.36
C MET A 224 -0.66 2.17 -12.36
N ALA A 225 -1.21 1.36 -13.27
CA ALA A 225 -2.22 1.81 -14.22
C ALA A 225 -3.49 2.30 -13.51
N ILE A 226 -3.97 1.58 -12.49
CA ILE A 226 -5.14 2.03 -11.70
C ILE A 226 -4.81 3.35 -10.99
N GLN A 227 -3.59 3.51 -10.47
CA GLN A 227 -3.15 4.74 -9.81
C GLN A 227 -3.19 5.96 -10.75
N LEU A 228 -3.00 5.78 -12.07
CA LEU A 228 -3.18 6.88 -13.04
C LEU A 228 -4.58 7.50 -12.98
N THR A 229 -5.60 6.73 -12.59
CA THR A 229 -6.98 7.24 -12.47
C THR A 229 -7.18 8.23 -11.32
N TYR A 230 -6.15 8.46 -10.50
CA TYR A 230 -6.17 9.43 -9.39
C TYR A 230 -5.92 10.87 -9.84
N PHE A 231 -5.30 11.02 -11.00
CA PHE A 231 -4.86 12.29 -11.52
C PHE A 231 -5.91 12.87 -12.45
N GLN A 232 -5.98 14.20 -12.49
CA GLN A 232 -6.82 14.93 -13.43
C GLN A 232 -6.09 15.15 -14.77
N ALA A 233 -4.77 15.03 -14.78
CA ALA A 233 -3.95 15.11 -15.97
C ALA A 233 -4.42 14.16 -17.07
N SER A 234 -4.34 14.65 -18.31
CA SER A 234 -4.53 13.82 -19.49
C SER A 234 -3.25 13.05 -19.79
N PHE A 235 -3.36 11.73 -19.86
CA PHE A 235 -2.26 10.85 -20.22
C PHE A 235 -2.32 10.40 -21.68
N ASN A 236 -1.17 10.05 -22.25
CA ASN A 236 -1.13 9.50 -23.60
C ASN A 236 -1.68 8.07 -23.59
N ILE A 237 -2.95 7.93 -23.93
CA ILE A 237 -3.66 6.64 -23.97
C ILE A 237 -2.97 5.61 -24.88
N LYS A 238 -2.24 6.05 -25.91
CA LYS A 238 -1.48 5.13 -26.76
C LYS A 238 -0.50 4.26 -25.96
N VAL A 239 0.14 4.82 -24.93
CA VAL A 239 1.06 4.05 -24.07
C VAL A 239 0.32 2.94 -23.34
N ILE A 240 -0.90 3.22 -22.87
CA ILE A 240 -1.74 2.24 -22.17
C ILE A 240 -2.22 1.16 -23.14
N ILE A 241 -2.59 1.53 -24.36
CA ILE A 241 -2.97 0.59 -25.42
C ILE A 241 -1.78 -0.31 -25.79
N ASP A 242 -0.61 0.27 -26.03
CA ASP A 242 0.61 -0.46 -26.36
C ASP A 242 0.97 -1.45 -25.23
N ALA A 243 0.80 -1.04 -23.96
CA ALA A 243 0.99 -1.92 -22.81
C ALA A 243 0.04 -3.12 -22.83
N ILE A 244 -1.26 -2.90 -23.08
CA ILE A 244 -2.27 -3.97 -23.20
C ILE A 244 -1.92 -4.93 -24.35
N GLU A 245 -1.45 -4.42 -25.49
CA GLU A 245 -1.03 -5.26 -26.62
C GLU A 245 0.19 -6.13 -26.29
N ILE A 246 1.17 -5.56 -25.59
CA ILE A 246 2.39 -6.26 -25.16
C ILE A 246 2.03 -7.40 -24.20
N THR A 247 1.25 -7.11 -23.17
CA THR A 247 0.93 -8.09 -22.13
C THR A 247 -0.17 -9.05 -22.55
N GLY A 248 -1.19 -8.55 -23.25
CA GLY A 248 -2.35 -9.33 -23.68
C GLY A 248 -2.03 -10.46 -24.63
N LYS A 249 -0.89 -10.41 -25.34
CA LYS A 249 -0.46 -11.51 -26.21
C LYS A 249 -0.21 -12.83 -25.46
N TYR A 250 0.27 -12.76 -24.22
CA TYR A 250 0.67 -13.94 -23.44
C TYR A 250 -0.04 -14.03 -22.08
N TYR A 251 -0.70 -12.96 -21.65
CA TYR A 251 -1.22 -12.78 -20.29
C TYR A 251 -2.63 -12.19 -20.28
N ALA A 252 -3.42 -12.37 -21.35
CA ALA A 252 -4.74 -11.76 -21.50
C ALA A 252 -5.65 -11.94 -20.27
N ASP A 253 -5.60 -13.12 -19.64
CA ASP A 253 -6.45 -13.47 -18.51
C ASP A 253 -5.91 -13.01 -17.15
N ASN A 254 -4.66 -12.52 -17.10
CA ASN A 254 -4.05 -12.08 -15.85
C ASN A 254 -4.64 -10.76 -15.34
N ILE A 255 -4.72 -10.65 -14.02
CA ILE A 255 -5.29 -9.49 -13.31
C ILE A 255 -4.66 -8.17 -13.77
N PHE A 256 -3.33 -8.09 -13.93
CA PHE A 256 -2.65 -6.85 -14.28
C PHE A 256 -3.03 -6.30 -15.68
N VAL A 257 -3.42 -7.18 -16.62
CA VAL A 257 -3.96 -6.75 -17.92
C VAL A 257 -5.35 -6.15 -17.74
N LYS A 258 -6.19 -6.78 -16.92
CA LYS A 258 -7.54 -6.29 -16.58
C LYS A 258 -7.51 -4.97 -15.80
N GLN A 259 -6.54 -4.79 -14.90
CA GLN A 259 -6.27 -3.52 -14.20
C GLN A 259 -5.90 -2.40 -15.19
N THR A 260 -5.09 -2.73 -16.21
CA THR A 260 -4.70 -1.78 -17.26
C THR A 260 -5.89 -1.43 -18.18
N LEU A 261 -6.74 -2.41 -18.52
CA LEU A 261 -7.99 -2.19 -19.25
C LEU A 261 -8.96 -1.27 -18.47
N TYR A 262 -9.12 -1.49 -17.16
CA TYR A 262 -9.89 -0.60 -16.30
C TYR A 262 -9.38 0.85 -16.41
N ALA A 263 -8.07 1.06 -16.26
CA ALA A 263 -7.48 2.40 -16.35
C ALA A 263 -7.74 3.05 -17.71
N LYS A 264 -7.57 2.30 -18.80
CA LYS A 264 -7.91 2.75 -20.16
C LYS A 264 -9.36 3.24 -20.24
N TRP A 265 -10.33 2.39 -19.92
CA TRP A 265 -11.74 2.72 -20.04
C TRP A 265 -12.15 3.88 -19.12
N PHE A 266 -11.58 3.95 -17.92
CA PHE A 266 -11.86 5.03 -16.97
C PHE A 266 -11.35 6.40 -17.47
N LEU A 267 -10.12 6.43 -18.00
CA LEU A 267 -9.49 7.65 -18.52
C LEU A 267 -10.16 8.13 -19.81
N GLU A 268 -10.55 7.22 -20.70
CA GLU A 268 -11.28 7.53 -21.94
C GLU A 268 -12.77 7.81 -21.72
N LYS A 269 -13.32 7.54 -20.53
CA LYS A 269 -14.77 7.49 -20.27
C LYS A 269 -15.52 6.55 -21.23
N ASN A 270 -14.89 5.45 -21.61
CA ASN A 270 -15.34 4.54 -22.65
C ASN A 270 -16.16 3.38 -22.08
N THR A 271 -17.41 3.68 -21.71
CA THR A 271 -18.35 2.67 -21.18
C THR A 271 -18.75 1.65 -22.24
N LYS A 272 -18.76 2.02 -23.53
CA LYS A 272 -19.17 1.13 -24.62
C LYS A 272 -18.24 -0.08 -24.76
N GLU A 273 -16.93 0.16 -24.78
CA GLU A 273 -15.94 -0.91 -24.91
C GLU A 273 -15.92 -1.79 -23.65
N ALA A 274 -15.98 -1.19 -22.46
CA ALA A 274 -16.09 -1.92 -21.21
C ALA A 274 -17.34 -2.81 -21.16
N PHE A 275 -18.48 -2.31 -21.65
CA PHE A 275 -19.73 -3.06 -21.70
C PHE A 275 -19.68 -4.22 -22.69
N LEU A 276 -19.08 -4.03 -23.87
CA LEU A 276 -18.82 -5.12 -24.82
C LEU A 276 -17.92 -6.18 -24.20
N TYR A 277 -16.85 -5.78 -23.50
CA TYR A 277 -15.97 -6.70 -22.80
C TYR A 277 -16.73 -7.50 -21.74
N PHE A 278 -17.56 -6.84 -20.93
CA PHE A 278 -18.40 -7.49 -19.92
C PHE A 278 -19.33 -8.55 -20.52
N GLN A 279 -19.90 -8.29 -21.70
CA GLN A 279 -20.81 -9.24 -22.36
C GLN A 279 -20.14 -10.52 -22.86
N SER A 280 -18.84 -10.47 -23.20
CA SER A 280 -18.14 -11.54 -23.91
C SER A 280 -17.10 -12.30 -23.08
N ASN A 281 -16.83 -11.90 -21.83
CA ASN A 281 -15.74 -12.45 -21.03
C ASN A 281 -16.26 -13.16 -19.77
N THR A 282 -15.57 -14.23 -19.38
CA THR A 282 -15.91 -15.07 -18.21
C THR A 282 -15.52 -14.43 -16.88
N ASN A 283 -14.47 -13.60 -16.86
CA ASN A 283 -14.06 -12.83 -15.69
C ASN A 283 -14.08 -11.32 -16.01
N PRO A 284 -15.25 -10.67 -15.95
CA PRO A 284 -15.40 -9.28 -16.35
C PRO A 284 -15.27 -8.30 -15.17
N MET A 285 -14.69 -8.73 -14.04
CA MET A 285 -14.62 -7.98 -12.78
C MET A 285 -14.28 -6.49 -12.96
N PHE A 286 -13.18 -6.20 -13.65
CA PHE A 286 -12.71 -4.82 -13.89
C PHE A 286 -13.61 -4.02 -14.85
N ALA A 287 -14.34 -4.69 -15.74
CA ALA A 287 -15.37 -4.04 -16.55
C ALA A 287 -16.58 -3.66 -15.68
N VAL A 288 -17.01 -4.53 -14.76
CA VAL A 288 -18.07 -4.22 -13.79
C VAL A 288 -17.69 -3.00 -12.93
N PHE A 289 -16.44 -2.96 -12.45
CA PHE A 289 -15.93 -1.83 -11.69
C PHE A 289 -16.01 -0.52 -12.48
N VAL A 290 -15.44 -0.46 -13.69
CA VAL A 290 -15.42 0.80 -14.44
C VAL A 290 -16.81 1.26 -14.87
N LEU A 291 -17.69 0.34 -15.25
CA LEU A 291 -19.07 0.66 -15.63
C LEU A 291 -19.84 1.26 -14.46
N THR A 292 -19.61 0.73 -13.25
CA THR A 292 -20.21 1.25 -12.02
C THR A 292 -19.61 2.59 -11.62
N ASP A 293 -18.28 2.70 -11.62
CA ASP A 293 -17.58 3.92 -11.22
C ASP A 293 -17.85 5.10 -12.21
N LEU A 294 -18.23 4.79 -13.45
CA LEU A 294 -18.70 5.76 -14.45
C LEU A 294 -20.23 5.96 -14.47
N GLY A 295 -21.00 5.25 -13.64
CA GLY A 295 -22.45 5.40 -13.53
C GLY A 295 -23.25 4.91 -14.75
N PHE A 296 -22.76 3.90 -15.47
CA PHE A 296 -23.38 3.42 -16.70
C PHE A 296 -24.62 2.55 -16.42
N LYS A 297 -25.78 3.20 -16.34
CA LYS A 297 -27.07 2.56 -16.00
C LYS A 297 -27.52 1.47 -16.97
N ASP A 298 -27.12 1.52 -18.23
CA ASP A 298 -27.54 0.51 -19.22
C ASP A 298 -26.97 -0.89 -18.93
N ALA A 299 -25.92 -1.00 -18.09
CA ALA A 299 -25.40 -2.29 -17.63
C ALA A 299 -26.26 -2.94 -16.54
N LEU A 300 -27.12 -2.18 -15.84
CA LEU A 300 -27.86 -2.65 -14.67
C LEU A 300 -28.72 -3.90 -14.94
N PRO A 301 -29.50 -4.00 -16.04
CA PRO A 301 -30.30 -5.21 -16.29
C PRO A 301 -29.43 -6.46 -16.40
N LEU A 302 -28.28 -6.35 -17.07
CA LEU A 302 -27.39 -7.48 -17.29
C LEU A 302 -26.59 -7.84 -16.03
N PHE A 303 -26.25 -6.87 -15.17
CA PHE A 303 -25.70 -7.17 -13.84
C PHE A 303 -26.69 -7.99 -12.99
N ILE A 304 -27.97 -7.60 -12.97
CA ILE A 304 -29.02 -8.33 -12.22
C ILE A 304 -29.23 -9.75 -12.77
N GLU A 305 -29.12 -9.93 -14.09
CA GLU A 305 -29.21 -11.25 -14.71
C GLU A 305 -28.00 -12.11 -14.32
N LYS A 306 -26.78 -11.61 -14.52
CA LYS A 306 -25.53 -12.32 -14.21
C LYS A 306 -25.40 -12.68 -12.74
N GLN A 307 -25.80 -11.79 -11.83
CA GLN A 307 -25.76 -12.07 -10.39
C GLN A 307 -26.58 -13.30 -9.99
N LYS A 308 -27.70 -13.58 -10.67
CA LYS A 308 -28.57 -14.75 -10.35
C LYS A 308 -27.92 -16.08 -10.74
N GLU A 309 -27.01 -16.05 -11.69
CA GLU A 309 -26.30 -17.21 -12.23
C GLU A 309 -24.88 -17.34 -11.63
N GLU A 310 -24.42 -16.35 -10.87
CA GLU A 310 -23.06 -16.29 -10.35
C GLU A 310 -22.87 -17.23 -9.16
N GLU A 311 -21.97 -18.20 -9.32
CA GLU A 311 -21.58 -19.14 -8.27
C GLU A 311 -20.37 -18.66 -7.46
N ASN A 312 -19.55 -17.77 -8.03
CA ASN A 312 -18.40 -17.22 -7.32
C ASN A 312 -18.87 -16.17 -6.29
N PRO A 313 -18.67 -16.41 -4.99
CA PRO A 313 -19.20 -15.55 -3.93
C PRO A 313 -18.57 -14.14 -3.92
N VAL A 314 -17.32 -13.99 -4.38
CA VAL A 314 -16.66 -12.68 -4.49
C VAL A 314 -17.26 -11.88 -5.65
N MET A 315 -17.43 -12.51 -6.82
CA MET A 315 -18.11 -11.88 -7.96
C MET A 315 -19.57 -11.53 -7.64
N TRP A 316 -20.24 -12.35 -6.84
CA TRP A 316 -21.58 -12.06 -6.36
C TRP A 316 -21.63 -10.77 -5.52
N GLU A 317 -20.70 -10.58 -4.57
CA GLU A 317 -20.59 -9.33 -3.80
C GLU A 317 -20.30 -8.12 -4.68
N ILE A 318 -19.50 -8.32 -5.73
CA ILE A 318 -19.18 -7.27 -6.71
C ILE A 318 -20.43 -6.86 -7.48
N TYR A 319 -21.23 -7.80 -7.98
CA TYR A 319 -22.50 -7.48 -8.63
C TYR A 319 -23.48 -6.80 -7.66
N GLU A 320 -23.57 -7.27 -6.41
CA GLU A 320 -24.47 -6.68 -5.42
C GLU A 320 -24.14 -5.20 -5.19
N GLU A 321 -22.86 -4.88 -4.95
CA GLU A 321 -22.40 -3.50 -4.78
C GLU A 321 -22.64 -2.66 -6.04
N ALA A 322 -22.33 -3.22 -7.22
CA ALA A 322 -22.54 -2.53 -8.51
C ALA A 322 -24.01 -2.19 -8.75
N ILE A 323 -24.91 -3.15 -8.53
CA ILE A 323 -26.35 -3.00 -8.69
C ILE A 323 -26.88 -1.94 -7.73
N GLN A 324 -26.49 -1.99 -6.45
CA GLN A 324 -26.92 -1.02 -5.46
C GLN A 324 -26.47 0.40 -5.82
N ARG A 325 -25.21 0.58 -6.23
CA ARG A 325 -24.67 1.88 -6.63
C ARG A 325 -25.38 2.46 -7.84
N LEU A 326 -25.55 1.66 -8.90
CA LEU A 326 -26.23 2.12 -10.12
C LEU A 326 -27.72 2.42 -9.90
N LYS A 327 -28.42 1.65 -9.04
CA LYS A 327 -29.82 1.94 -8.66
C LYS A 327 -29.97 3.24 -7.90
N ASN A 328 -28.99 3.56 -7.05
CA ASN A 328 -29.01 4.72 -6.17
C ASN A 328 -28.34 5.96 -6.79
N ASP A 329 -27.96 5.93 -8.07
CA ASP A 329 -27.23 7.02 -8.73
C ASP A 329 -25.93 7.40 -7.99
N PHE A 330 -25.29 6.41 -7.35
CA PHE A 330 -24.05 6.63 -6.63
C PHE A 330 -22.88 6.77 -7.61
N LEU A 331 -22.26 7.93 -7.62
CA LEU A 331 -21.00 8.19 -8.30
C LEU A 331 -19.91 8.43 -7.24
N PRO A 332 -18.81 7.65 -7.25
CA PRO A 332 -17.73 7.84 -6.29
C PRO A 332 -17.13 9.24 -6.44
N LYS A 333 -17.16 10.02 -5.36
CA LYS A 333 -16.58 11.38 -5.35
C LYS A 333 -15.08 11.30 -5.12
N ASN A 334 -14.67 10.35 -4.30
CA ASN A 334 -13.27 10.16 -3.92
C ASN A 334 -12.76 8.83 -4.44
N GLN A 335 -11.45 8.73 -4.62
CA GLN A 335 -10.82 7.51 -5.14
C GLN A 335 -11.11 6.28 -4.29
N THR A 336 -11.07 6.40 -2.95
CA THR A 336 -11.29 5.29 -2.01
C THR A 336 -12.70 4.71 -2.07
N GLU A 337 -13.65 5.42 -2.67
CA GLU A 337 -15.02 4.96 -2.83
C GLU A 337 -15.19 4.10 -4.08
N ARG A 338 -14.26 4.12 -5.03
CA ARG A 338 -14.39 3.39 -6.31
C ARG A 338 -14.28 1.89 -6.11
N MET A 339 -15.00 1.13 -6.94
CA MET A 339 -15.03 -0.32 -6.82
C MET A 339 -13.66 -0.98 -7.02
N SER A 340 -12.82 -0.43 -7.90
CA SER A 340 -11.46 -0.95 -8.12
C SER A 340 -10.62 -1.02 -6.85
N TRP A 341 -10.85 -0.13 -5.87
CA TRP A 341 -10.10 -0.10 -4.61
C TRP A 341 -10.71 -0.94 -3.51
N LEU A 342 -12.01 -1.22 -3.61
CA LEU A 342 -12.64 -2.24 -2.77
C LEU A 342 -12.12 -3.64 -3.11
N ASN A 343 -11.50 -3.82 -4.28
CA ASN A 343 -10.84 -5.06 -4.69
C ASN A 343 -9.42 -5.26 -4.12
N GLY A 344 -8.98 -4.38 -3.21
CA GLY A 344 -7.67 -4.46 -2.57
C GLY A 344 -6.57 -3.70 -3.30
N ASN A 345 -5.54 -3.32 -2.54
CA ASN A 345 -4.39 -2.53 -3.01
C ASN A 345 -3.09 -3.34 -3.07
N LEU A 346 -3.12 -4.58 -2.57
CA LEU A 346 -1.95 -5.41 -2.40
C LEU A 346 -1.74 -6.34 -3.60
N THR A 347 -0.49 -6.46 -4.01
CA THR A 347 -0.07 -7.46 -5.01
C THR A 347 -0.13 -8.87 -4.42
N PRO A 348 -0.24 -9.91 -5.27
CA PRO A 348 -0.08 -11.30 -4.82
C PRO A 348 1.22 -11.54 -4.03
N THR A 349 2.32 -10.89 -4.43
CA THR A 349 3.61 -10.97 -3.73
C THR A 349 3.54 -10.40 -2.31
N GLN A 350 2.99 -9.20 -2.13
CA GLN A 350 2.86 -8.57 -0.80
C GLN A 350 2.03 -9.45 0.14
N ARG A 351 0.98 -10.09 -0.36
CA ARG A 351 0.17 -11.04 0.43
C ARG A 351 0.89 -12.34 0.74
N ALA A 352 1.65 -12.89 -0.21
CA ALA A 352 2.48 -14.07 0.03
C ALA A 352 3.54 -13.82 1.11
N LEU A 353 3.94 -12.56 1.29
CA LEU A 353 4.85 -12.12 2.35
C LEU A 353 4.13 -11.87 3.71
N GLY A 354 2.83 -12.15 3.80
CA GLY A 354 2.05 -12.12 5.03
C GLY A 354 1.24 -10.84 5.27
N ALA A 355 1.10 -9.96 4.26
CA ALA A 355 0.20 -8.82 4.37
C ALA A 355 -1.27 -9.29 4.44
N GLU A 356 -2.05 -8.72 5.37
CA GLU A 356 -3.48 -9.03 5.52
C GLU A 356 -4.26 -8.63 4.27
N ASN A 357 -5.25 -9.44 3.88
CA ASN A 357 -6.08 -9.15 2.72
C ASN A 357 -6.96 -7.90 2.97
N ASP A 358 -6.82 -6.88 2.12
CA ASP A 358 -7.58 -5.64 2.15
C ASP A 358 -8.74 -5.61 1.13
N ASN A 359 -8.97 -6.71 0.42
CA ASN A 359 -10.09 -6.86 -0.51
C ASN A 359 -11.42 -6.98 0.25
N VAL A 360 -12.20 -5.90 0.20
CA VAL A 360 -13.50 -5.78 0.88
C VAL A 360 -14.50 -6.80 0.35
N PHE A 361 -14.47 -7.15 -0.95
CA PHE A 361 -15.38 -8.14 -1.51
C PHE A 361 -15.08 -9.55 -1.00
N VAL A 362 -13.80 -9.91 -0.88
CA VAL A 362 -13.38 -11.18 -0.29
C VAL A 362 -13.78 -11.26 1.17
N GLN A 363 -13.51 -10.22 1.96
CA GLN A 363 -13.90 -10.17 3.37
C GLN A 363 -15.41 -10.34 3.57
N ARG A 364 -16.24 -9.70 2.73
CA ARG A 364 -17.70 -9.85 2.76
C ARG A 364 -18.15 -11.26 2.37
N ALA A 365 -17.54 -11.84 1.34
CA ALA A 365 -17.82 -13.20 0.93
C ALA A 365 -17.51 -14.21 2.06
N GLN A 366 -16.38 -14.04 2.74
CA GLN A 366 -15.97 -14.89 3.87
C GLN A 366 -16.92 -14.78 5.09
N GLN A 367 -17.53 -13.61 5.31
CA GLN A 367 -18.53 -13.44 6.37
C GLN A 367 -19.84 -14.19 6.08
N LYS A 368 -20.18 -14.36 4.79
CA LYS A 368 -21.43 -15.01 4.35
C LYS A 368 -21.26 -16.51 4.12
N THR A 369 -20.05 -16.95 3.81
CA THR A 369 -19.71 -18.33 3.44
C THR A 369 -18.33 -18.66 3.99
N PHE A 370 -18.15 -19.83 4.60
CA PHE A 370 -16.84 -20.26 5.12
C PHE A 370 -15.90 -20.55 3.94
N ILE A 371 -15.18 -19.52 3.48
CA ILE A 371 -14.26 -19.56 2.34
C ILE A 371 -12.84 -19.38 2.87
N ASP A 372 -11.92 -20.24 2.44
CA ASP A 372 -10.49 -20.16 2.73
C ASP A 372 -9.84 -19.00 1.93
N ASP A 373 -8.87 -18.30 2.54
CA ASP A 373 -8.18 -17.09 2.02
C ASP A 373 -7.57 -17.30 0.62
N ASN A 374 -7.28 -18.56 0.26
CA ASN A 374 -6.56 -18.92 -0.95
C ASN A 374 -7.44 -19.29 -2.16
N VAL A 375 -8.77 -19.36 -2.03
CA VAL A 375 -9.56 -20.22 -2.95
C VAL A 375 -10.19 -19.51 -4.15
N TYR A 376 -10.38 -18.19 -4.16
CA TYR A 376 -11.12 -17.54 -5.28
C TYR A 376 -10.60 -16.19 -5.77
N GLU A 377 -9.34 -15.88 -5.52
CA GLU A 377 -8.68 -14.78 -6.21
C GLU A 377 -8.00 -15.31 -7.47
N THR A 378 -8.78 -15.29 -8.56
CA THR A 378 -8.54 -15.56 -9.99
C THR A 378 -7.09 -15.56 -10.56
N ASP A 379 -6.16 -16.26 -9.91
CA ASP A 379 -4.82 -16.62 -10.41
C ASP A 379 -4.76 -18.11 -10.81
N ASN A 380 -5.83 -18.89 -10.54
CA ASN A 380 -5.97 -20.25 -11.03
C ASN A 380 -6.77 -20.26 -12.34
N ASP A 381 -6.07 -19.99 -13.44
CA ASP A 381 -6.10 -20.78 -14.68
C ASP A 381 -4.76 -20.64 -15.42
#